data_AF-A0A7J6LWN8-F1
#
_entry.id   AF-A0A7J6LWN8-F1
#
_cell.length_a   1.000
_cell.length_b   1.000
_cell.length_c   1.000
_cell.angle_alpha   90.00
_cell.angle_beta   90.00
_cell.angle_gamma   90.00
#
_symmetry.space_group_name_H-M   'P 1'
#
loop_
_entity.id
_entity.type
_entity.pdbx_description
1 polymer ?
#
loop_
_entity_poly.entity_id
_entity_poly.type
_entity_poly.pdbx_seq_one_letter_code
_entity_poly.pdbx_strand_id
1 'polypeptide(L)'
;MPNIPAGIDNFNYSACFSIAAAQGLRSLAPFEKRIVDGDDNNAPEPSGGLASTLQTLFEQMADGSKGPADIRCFFEQCKKVCPELMREPYRQHDSQVLLEAVLDGLPSETRKMFQFKLRDSILCDNCNYVNRVNTTDHMLRLKIGAHPHPGEPVLVELHREDVSEKWGIQWDEEAYRGRRELVIRSVSAGSKAALQLSGHIGWKCVRVNDSTSRIDMRQEMCQRRSVEMALLPPESIASSSSDLDWLVKATYCPQLNREVISDYHCDECKADTSCTRTTEIVSSMPSCLIVHIWRDMYFTGIKDTTYVSFDR
;
A
#
# COMPACT_ATOMS: atom_id res chain seq x y z
N MET A 1 -17.51 -28.29 -26.67
CA MET A 1 -17.08 -26.87 -26.63
C MET A 1 -16.43 -26.63 -25.28
N PRO A 2 -15.34 -25.86 -25.16
CA PRO A 2 -14.87 -25.46 -23.83
C PRO A 2 -16.02 -24.72 -23.12
N ASN A 3 -16.34 -25.09 -21.88
CA ASN A 3 -17.32 -24.39 -21.06
C ASN A 3 -16.85 -22.94 -20.94
N ILE A 4 -17.55 -22.02 -21.60
CA ILE A 4 -17.35 -20.59 -21.37
C ILE A 4 -17.96 -20.31 -19.99
N PRO A 5 -17.19 -19.84 -19.00
CA PRO A 5 -17.74 -19.54 -17.70
C PRO A 5 -18.89 -18.54 -17.83
N ALA A 6 -20.00 -18.79 -17.14
CA ALA A 6 -21.11 -17.85 -17.17
C ALA A 6 -20.73 -16.52 -16.50
N GLY A 7 -21.18 -15.42 -17.11
CA GLY A 7 -21.20 -14.12 -16.45
C GLY A 7 -22.16 -14.12 -15.26
N ILE A 8 -22.14 -13.05 -14.48
CA ILE A 8 -23.07 -12.83 -13.37
C ILE A 8 -24.07 -11.73 -13.79
N ASP A 9 -25.35 -11.94 -13.50
CA ASP A 9 -26.38 -10.94 -13.81
C ASP A 9 -26.27 -9.70 -12.91
N ASN A 10 -26.33 -8.51 -13.51
CA ASN A 10 -26.33 -7.24 -12.77
C ASN A 10 -27.78 -6.85 -12.42
N PHE A 11 -28.33 -7.58 -11.45
CA PHE A 11 -29.75 -7.52 -11.10
C PHE A 11 -30.24 -6.17 -10.50
N ASN A 12 -29.38 -5.14 -10.37
CA ASN A 12 -29.76 -3.87 -9.75
C ASN A 12 -29.03 -2.61 -10.26
N TYR A 13 -28.41 -2.65 -11.45
CA TYR A 13 -27.59 -1.58 -12.08
C TYR A 13 -26.37 -1.06 -11.27
N SER A 14 -26.28 -1.40 -9.99
CA SER A 14 -25.29 -0.93 -9.02
C SER A 14 -24.55 -2.09 -8.34
N ALA A 15 -24.90 -3.34 -8.63
CA ALA A 15 -24.26 -4.52 -8.02
C ALA A 15 -22.86 -4.83 -8.61
N CYS A 16 -22.35 -4.02 -9.54
CA CYS A 16 -21.09 -4.26 -10.24
C CYS A 16 -19.88 -4.42 -9.31
N PHE A 17 -19.82 -3.70 -8.18
CA PHE A 17 -18.75 -3.85 -7.19
C PHE A 17 -18.78 -5.23 -6.52
N SER A 18 -19.97 -5.75 -6.21
CA SER A 18 -20.14 -7.09 -5.64
C SER A 18 -19.87 -8.21 -6.66
N ILE A 19 -20.23 -7.98 -7.92
CA ILE A 19 -19.90 -8.88 -9.04
C ILE A 19 -18.39 -8.95 -9.22
N ALA A 20 -17.70 -7.80 -9.23
CA ALA A 20 -16.26 -7.73 -9.34
C ALA A 20 -15.56 -8.44 -8.18
N ALA A 21 -16.02 -8.25 -6.94
CA ALA A 21 -15.50 -8.95 -5.78
C ALA A 21 -15.68 -10.48 -5.89
N ALA A 22 -16.87 -10.95 -6.28
CA ALA A 22 -17.14 -12.38 -6.45
C ALA A 22 -16.30 -13.01 -7.58
N GLN A 23 -16.21 -12.35 -8.74
CA GLN A 23 -15.37 -12.80 -9.86
C GLN A 23 -13.88 -12.80 -9.49
N GLY A 24 -13.43 -11.78 -8.76
CA GLY A 24 -12.05 -11.67 -8.28
C GLY A 24 -11.70 -12.76 -7.27
N LEU A 25 -12.61 -13.11 -6.36
CA LEU A 25 -12.42 -14.23 -5.44
C LEU A 25 -12.40 -15.58 -6.18
N ARG A 26 -13.29 -15.77 -7.14
CA ARG A 26 -13.33 -17.01 -7.95
C ARG A 26 -12.05 -17.24 -8.73
N SER A 27 -11.43 -16.19 -9.29
CA SER A 27 -10.22 -16.34 -10.09
C SER A 27 -9.01 -16.83 -9.29
N LEU A 28 -9.09 -16.83 -7.96
CA LEU A 28 -8.08 -17.39 -7.07
C LEU A 28 -8.28 -18.91 -6.98
N ALA A 29 -7.65 -19.66 -7.89
CA ALA A 29 -7.81 -21.12 -8.00
C ALA A 29 -7.69 -21.89 -6.67
N PRO A 30 -6.75 -21.57 -5.73
CA PRO A 30 -6.70 -22.24 -4.44
C PRO A 30 -7.96 -21.99 -3.60
N PHE A 31 -8.51 -20.78 -3.64
CA PHE A 31 -9.71 -20.39 -2.91
C PHE A 31 -10.98 -20.97 -3.55
N GLU A 32 -11.13 -20.87 -4.88
CA GLU A 32 -12.25 -21.49 -5.60
C GLU A 32 -12.34 -22.98 -5.28
N LYS A 33 -11.22 -23.69 -5.37
CA LYS A 33 -11.16 -25.11 -5.05
C LYS A 33 -11.62 -25.39 -3.61
N ARG A 34 -11.16 -24.60 -2.64
CA ARG A 34 -11.56 -24.79 -1.23
C ARG A 34 -13.04 -24.55 -0.99
N ILE A 35 -13.62 -23.55 -1.66
CA ILE A 35 -15.03 -23.20 -1.54
C ILE A 35 -15.92 -24.25 -2.22
N VAL A 36 -15.51 -24.77 -3.38
CA VAL A 36 -16.28 -25.75 -4.16
C VAL A 36 -16.16 -27.16 -3.58
N ASP A 37 -14.95 -27.59 -3.22
CA ASP A 37 -14.70 -28.95 -2.72
C ASP A 37 -15.23 -29.14 -1.29
N GLY A 38 -15.54 -28.06 -0.57
CA GLY A 38 -16.09 -28.09 0.78
C GLY A 38 -15.21 -28.91 1.73
N ASP A 39 -14.11 -28.32 2.21
CA ASP A 39 -13.12 -29.01 3.06
C ASP A 39 -13.81 -29.83 4.18
N ASP A 40 -13.71 -31.16 4.04
CA ASP A 40 -14.56 -32.23 4.57
C ASP A 40 -14.51 -32.43 6.10
N ASN A 41 -14.11 -31.43 6.90
CA ASN A 41 -13.70 -31.71 8.28
C ASN A 41 -13.94 -30.66 9.38
N ASN A 42 -14.68 -29.55 9.19
CA ASN A 42 -15.04 -28.73 10.36
C ASN A 42 -16.38 -27.99 10.22
N ALA A 43 -17.39 -28.58 10.87
CA ALA A 43 -18.72 -28.08 11.18
C ALA A 43 -19.58 -27.63 9.98
N PRO A 44 -20.87 -28.02 9.94
CA PRO A 44 -21.78 -27.44 8.98
C PRO A 44 -21.89 -25.94 9.28
N GLU A 45 -21.42 -25.08 8.38
CA GLU A 45 -22.04 -23.76 8.30
C GLU A 45 -23.54 -24.01 8.16
N PRO A 46 -24.40 -23.28 8.90
CA PRO A 46 -25.82 -23.34 8.63
C PRO A 46 -26.01 -23.04 7.14
N SER A 47 -26.72 -23.93 6.45
CA SER A 47 -27.12 -23.73 5.05
C SER A 47 -27.55 -22.27 4.85
N GLY A 48 -26.81 -21.53 4.02
CA GLY A 48 -27.04 -20.10 3.82
C GLY A 48 -26.04 -19.15 4.49
N GLY A 49 -24.87 -19.61 4.95
CA GLY A 49 -23.71 -18.77 5.30
C GLY A 49 -22.97 -18.21 4.06
N LEU A 50 -22.04 -17.28 4.27
CA LEU A 50 -21.31 -16.58 3.19
C LEU A 50 -20.48 -17.54 2.32
N ALA A 51 -19.86 -18.56 2.91
CA ALA A 51 -19.10 -19.55 2.14
C ALA A 51 -20.02 -20.42 1.27
N SER A 52 -21.17 -20.84 1.81
CA SER A 52 -22.15 -21.64 1.06
C SER A 52 -22.80 -20.88 -0.11
N THR A 53 -23.00 -19.56 0.01
CA THR A 53 -23.53 -18.75 -1.10
C THR A 53 -22.47 -18.48 -2.17
N LEU A 54 -21.19 -18.33 -1.79
CA LEU A 54 -20.07 -18.29 -2.73
C LEU A 54 -19.92 -19.61 -3.47
N GLN A 55 -20.03 -20.76 -2.80
CA GLN A 55 -20.00 -22.08 -3.42
C GLN A 55 -21.08 -22.22 -4.49
N THR A 56 -22.33 -21.95 -4.13
CA THR A 56 -23.47 -22.00 -5.07
C THR A 56 -23.23 -21.09 -6.28
N LEU A 57 -22.70 -19.88 -6.04
CA LEU A 57 -22.40 -18.92 -7.11
C LEU A 57 -21.29 -19.45 -8.04
N PHE A 58 -20.20 -19.97 -7.49
CA PHE A 58 -19.07 -20.50 -8.27
C PHE A 58 -19.48 -21.71 -9.11
N GLU A 59 -20.29 -22.62 -8.55
CA GLU A 59 -20.84 -23.78 -9.27
C GLU A 59 -21.73 -23.34 -10.45
N GLN A 60 -22.61 -22.35 -10.25
CA GLN A 60 -23.44 -21.79 -11.32
C GLN A 60 -22.58 -21.17 -12.44
N MET A 61 -21.52 -20.46 -12.07
CA MET A 61 -20.60 -19.83 -13.02
C MET A 61 -19.75 -20.86 -13.80
N ALA A 62 -19.50 -22.04 -13.22
CA ALA A 62 -18.76 -23.13 -13.85
C ALA A 62 -19.63 -23.97 -14.79
N ASP A 63 -20.89 -24.22 -14.42
CA ASP A 63 -21.86 -24.95 -15.24
C ASP A 63 -22.27 -24.14 -16.48
N GLY A 64 -22.74 -22.91 -16.28
CA GLY A 64 -23.16 -21.99 -17.34
C GLY A 64 -24.33 -22.46 -18.22
N SER A 65 -24.83 -23.69 -18.02
CA SER A 65 -25.90 -24.31 -18.83
C SER A 65 -27.25 -23.60 -18.70
N LYS A 66 -27.47 -22.89 -17.59
CA LYS A 66 -28.73 -22.20 -17.24
C LYS A 66 -28.70 -20.69 -17.49
N GLY A 67 -27.64 -20.16 -18.10
CA GLY A 67 -27.44 -18.73 -18.31
C GLY A 67 -26.56 -18.09 -17.22
N PRO A 68 -26.62 -16.75 -17.05
CA PRO A 68 -25.84 -16.04 -16.05
C PRO A 68 -26.10 -16.52 -14.62
N ALA A 69 -25.07 -16.51 -13.78
CA ALA A 69 -25.20 -16.87 -12.38
C ALA A 69 -25.92 -15.79 -11.56
N ASP A 70 -26.69 -16.22 -10.55
CA ASP A 70 -27.52 -15.34 -9.72
C ASP A 70 -26.80 -14.94 -8.43
N ILE A 71 -26.40 -13.67 -8.35
CA ILE A 71 -25.65 -13.12 -7.22
C ILE A 71 -26.54 -12.72 -6.03
N ARG A 72 -27.87 -12.75 -6.13
CA ARG A 72 -28.78 -12.24 -5.07
C ARG A 72 -28.51 -12.88 -3.70
N CYS A 73 -28.33 -14.20 -3.65
CA CYS A 73 -28.05 -14.89 -2.39
C CYS A 73 -26.72 -14.44 -1.76
N PHE A 74 -25.68 -14.22 -2.56
CA PHE A 74 -24.40 -13.67 -2.09
C PHE A 74 -24.57 -12.22 -1.62
N PHE A 75 -25.27 -11.39 -2.40
CA PHE A 75 -25.55 -9.99 -2.07
C PHE A 75 -26.30 -9.83 -0.73
N GLU A 76 -27.24 -10.73 -0.41
CA GLU A 76 -27.90 -10.75 0.90
C GLU A 76 -26.95 -11.13 2.05
N GLN A 77 -25.92 -11.94 1.82
CA GLN A 77 -24.90 -12.21 2.85
C GLN A 77 -23.96 -11.01 3.01
N CYS A 78 -23.62 -10.32 1.91
CA CYS A 78 -22.86 -9.07 1.94
C CYS A 78 -23.54 -8.01 2.82
N LYS A 79 -24.88 -7.92 2.81
CA LYS A 79 -25.65 -7.04 3.72
C LYS A 79 -25.44 -7.34 5.20
N LYS A 80 -25.17 -8.60 5.56
CA LYS A 80 -24.97 -8.99 6.96
C LYS A 80 -23.57 -8.63 7.46
N VAL A 81 -22.56 -8.79 6.60
CA VAL A 81 -21.16 -8.52 6.97
C VAL A 81 -20.76 -7.06 6.76
N CYS A 82 -21.46 -6.33 5.88
CA CYS A 82 -21.21 -4.92 5.60
C CYS A 82 -22.54 -4.12 5.51
N PRO A 83 -23.32 -4.02 6.60
CA PRO A 83 -24.64 -3.40 6.57
C PRO A 83 -24.61 -1.92 6.15
N GLU A 84 -23.56 -1.18 6.54
CA GLU A 84 -23.44 0.26 6.23
C GLU A 84 -23.27 0.50 4.72
N LEU A 85 -22.41 -0.27 4.06
CA LEU A 85 -22.22 -0.19 2.61
C LEU A 85 -23.49 -0.61 1.86
N MET A 86 -24.30 -1.49 2.46
CA MET A 86 -25.47 -2.07 1.80
C MET A 86 -26.79 -1.42 2.22
N ARG A 87 -26.74 -0.36 3.04
CA ARG A 87 -27.89 0.44 3.48
C ARG A 87 -28.59 1.14 2.32
N GLU A 88 -27.81 1.57 1.33
CA GLU A 88 -28.29 2.14 0.07
C GLU A 88 -27.92 1.20 -1.09
N PRO A 89 -28.70 0.11 -1.29
CA PRO A 89 -28.33 -0.98 -2.22
C PRO A 89 -28.39 -0.59 -3.70
N TYR A 90 -28.77 0.67 -4.00
CA TYR A 90 -28.82 1.25 -5.34
C TYR A 90 -27.67 2.24 -5.61
N ARG A 91 -26.77 2.45 -4.66
CA ARG A 91 -25.60 3.33 -4.84
C ARG A 91 -24.37 2.56 -5.30
N GLN A 92 -23.46 3.29 -5.94
CA GLN A 92 -22.11 2.81 -6.21
C GLN A 92 -21.31 2.82 -4.92
N HIS A 93 -20.47 1.78 -4.75
CA HIS A 93 -19.69 1.54 -3.55
C HIS A 93 -18.29 1.08 -3.92
N ASP A 94 -17.35 1.24 -2.99
CA ASP A 94 -15.99 0.73 -3.15
C ASP A 94 -15.97 -0.80 -2.99
N SER A 95 -15.44 -1.49 -4.01
CA SER A 95 -15.26 -2.94 -4.00
C SER A 95 -14.28 -3.42 -2.93
N GLN A 96 -13.28 -2.61 -2.55
CA GLN A 96 -12.30 -2.96 -1.52
C GLN A 96 -12.96 -3.06 -0.14
N VAL A 97 -13.81 -2.09 0.22
CA VAL A 97 -14.54 -2.10 1.50
C VAL A 97 -15.44 -3.35 1.59
N LEU A 98 -16.13 -3.69 0.50
CA LEU A 98 -16.92 -4.91 0.45
C LEU A 98 -16.04 -6.16 0.59
N LEU A 99 -14.92 -6.22 -0.13
CA LEU A 99 -14.04 -7.38 -0.14
C LEU A 99 -13.43 -7.64 1.24
N GLU A 100 -13.00 -6.60 1.96
CA GLU A 100 -12.53 -6.73 3.34
C GLU A 100 -13.61 -7.32 4.25
N ALA A 101 -14.82 -6.80 4.19
CA ALA A 101 -15.94 -7.31 4.98
C ALA A 101 -16.29 -8.77 4.62
N VAL A 102 -16.20 -9.14 3.34
CA VAL A 102 -16.38 -10.53 2.88
C VAL A 102 -15.29 -11.43 3.45
N LEU A 103 -14.02 -11.04 3.37
CA LEU A 103 -12.90 -11.80 3.93
C LEU A 103 -13.06 -11.98 5.46
N ASP A 104 -13.49 -10.93 6.16
CA ASP A 104 -13.78 -10.97 7.60
C ASP A 104 -15.02 -11.78 7.95
N GLY A 105 -15.93 -11.97 7.00
CA GLY A 105 -17.08 -12.86 7.13
C GLY A 105 -16.76 -14.34 6.87
N LEU A 106 -15.61 -14.67 6.29
CA LEU A 106 -15.25 -16.06 5.98
C LEU A 106 -14.88 -16.86 7.24
N PRO A 107 -15.11 -18.19 7.23
CA PRO A 107 -14.60 -19.10 8.25
C PRO A 107 -13.09 -18.92 8.49
N SER A 108 -12.66 -19.07 9.74
CA SER A 108 -11.27 -18.79 10.14
C SER A 108 -10.23 -19.54 9.29
N GLU A 109 -10.46 -20.83 9.01
CA GLU A 109 -9.53 -21.64 8.21
C GLU A 109 -9.45 -21.19 6.75
N THR A 110 -10.55 -20.72 6.18
CA THR A 110 -10.60 -20.14 4.83
C THR A 110 -9.90 -18.79 4.83
N ARG A 111 -10.13 -17.96 5.85
CA ARG A 111 -9.53 -16.63 5.98
C ARG A 111 -8.00 -16.67 6.08
N LYS A 112 -7.44 -17.68 6.73
CA LYS A 112 -5.99 -17.91 6.83
C LYS A 112 -5.29 -17.99 5.46
N MET A 113 -6.01 -18.35 4.40
CA MET A 113 -5.46 -18.39 3.03
C MET A 113 -4.99 -17.03 2.50
N PHE A 114 -5.47 -15.95 3.11
CA PHE A 114 -5.17 -14.56 2.74
C PHE A 114 -4.25 -13.87 3.75
N GLN A 115 -4.02 -14.49 4.92
CA GLN A 115 -3.35 -13.84 6.05
C GLN A 115 -1.85 -13.77 5.86
N PHE A 116 -1.31 -12.57 6.09
CA PHE A 116 0.12 -12.35 6.28
C PHE A 116 0.34 -11.45 7.49
N LYS A 117 1.58 -11.41 7.98
CA LYS A 117 1.96 -10.60 9.13
C LYS A 117 2.73 -9.37 8.68
N LEU A 118 2.30 -8.24 9.20
CA LEU A 118 3.03 -6.98 9.13
C LEU A 118 3.69 -6.72 10.48
N ARG A 119 4.82 -6.01 10.45
CA ARG A 119 5.43 -5.42 11.64
C ARG A 119 5.58 -3.94 11.44
N ASP A 120 4.94 -3.18 12.31
CA ASP A 120 5.17 -1.75 12.48
C ASP A 120 6.28 -1.57 13.52
N SER A 121 7.34 -0.85 13.13
CA SER A 121 8.38 -0.39 14.03
C SER A 121 8.30 1.12 14.17
N ILE A 122 8.18 1.60 15.41
CA ILE A 122 8.11 3.02 15.75
C ILE A 122 9.37 3.35 16.56
N LEU A 123 10.27 4.14 15.97
CA LEU A 123 11.49 4.62 16.60
C LEU A 123 11.25 6.03 17.14
N CYS A 124 11.33 6.19 18.46
CA CYS A 124 11.27 7.50 19.11
C CYS A 124 12.57 8.27 18.87
N ASP A 125 12.49 9.49 18.33
CA ASP A 125 13.69 10.28 18.01
C ASP A 125 14.40 10.84 19.26
N ASN A 126 13.69 10.94 20.39
CA ASN A 126 14.24 11.49 21.63
C ASN A 126 15.05 10.45 22.43
N CYS A 127 14.49 9.26 22.67
CA CYS A 127 15.12 8.24 23.51
C CYS A 127 15.64 7.02 22.75
N ASN A 128 15.48 6.98 21.42
CA ASN A 128 15.82 5.84 20.58
C ASN A 128 15.12 4.52 20.95
N TYR A 129 14.05 4.58 21.75
CA TYR A 129 13.23 3.42 22.04
C TYR A 129 12.50 2.98 20.77
N VAL A 130 12.48 1.66 20.53
CA VAL A 130 11.80 1.07 19.38
C VAL A 130 10.63 0.25 19.88
N ASN A 131 9.41 0.72 19.60
CA ASN A 131 8.21 -0.08 19.79
C ASN A 131 7.93 -0.92 18.53
N ARG A 132 7.60 -2.20 18.71
CA ARG A 132 7.29 -3.11 17.59
C ARG A 132 5.92 -3.71 17.79
N VAL A 133 5.03 -3.49 16.82
CA VAL A 133 3.67 -4.03 16.80
C VAL A 133 3.55 -4.98 15.62
N ASN A 134 3.15 -6.23 15.87
CA ASN A 134 2.85 -7.15 14.79
C ASN A 134 1.33 -7.18 14.58
N THR A 135 0.91 -7.03 13.34
CA THR A 135 -0.50 -7.10 12.92
C THR A 135 -0.67 -8.22 11.89
N THR A 136 -1.90 -8.75 11.80
CA THR A 136 -2.28 -9.67 10.73
C THR A 136 -3.15 -8.91 9.75
N ASP A 137 -2.85 -9.03 8.47
CA ASP A 137 -3.58 -8.37 7.40
C ASP A 137 -3.94 -9.38 6.31
N HIS A 138 -4.91 -9.01 5.48
CA HIS A 138 -5.47 -9.84 4.40
C HIS A 138 -5.25 -9.21 3.01
N MET A 139 -4.84 -7.94 2.98
CA MET A 139 -4.76 -7.16 1.76
C MET A 139 -3.52 -6.28 1.76
N LEU A 140 -2.70 -6.42 0.72
CA LEU A 140 -1.52 -5.59 0.53
C LEU A 140 -1.94 -4.24 -0.07
N ARG A 141 -1.81 -3.15 0.69
CA ARG A 141 -2.27 -1.81 0.28
C ARG A 141 -1.09 -1.01 -0.22
N LEU A 142 -1.00 -0.84 -1.53
CA LEU A 142 0.09 -0.15 -2.22
C LEU A 142 -0.32 1.29 -2.54
N LYS A 143 0.41 2.27 -2.00
CA LYS A 143 0.11 3.70 -2.22
C LYS A 143 0.78 4.19 -3.51
N ILE A 144 0.00 4.66 -4.49
CA ILE A 144 0.55 5.43 -5.61
C ILE A 144 0.95 6.82 -5.11
N GLY A 145 2.06 7.36 -5.61
CA GLY A 145 2.50 8.72 -5.31
C GLY A 145 3.13 8.91 -3.92
N ALA A 146 3.18 7.86 -3.09
CA ALA A 146 3.96 7.89 -1.85
C ALA A 146 5.47 8.01 -2.15
N HIS A 147 5.91 7.46 -3.28
CA HIS A 147 7.27 7.54 -3.78
C HIS A 147 7.26 7.64 -5.31
N PRO A 148 8.18 8.41 -5.94
CA PRO A 148 8.30 8.53 -7.41
C PRO A 148 8.63 7.18 -8.05
N HIS A 149 8.46 7.02 -9.37
CA HIS A 149 8.92 5.81 -10.05
C HIS A 149 10.46 5.67 -10.05
N PRO A 150 10.99 4.43 -10.18
CA PRO A 150 12.43 4.22 -10.32
C PRO A 150 12.96 4.97 -11.55
N GLY A 151 13.95 5.83 -11.35
CA GLY A 151 14.55 6.65 -12.42
C GLY A 151 13.89 8.01 -12.63
N GLU A 152 12.75 8.28 -12.00
CA GLU A 152 12.17 9.62 -11.95
C GLU A 152 12.66 10.35 -10.69
N PRO A 153 13.25 11.54 -10.82
CA PRO A 153 13.66 12.32 -9.65
C PRO A 153 12.44 12.86 -8.89
N VAL A 154 12.43 12.71 -7.56
CA VAL A 154 11.55 13.55 -6.71
C VAL A 154 12.10 14.96 -6.71
N LEU A 155 11.30 15.92 -7.15
CA LEU A 155 11.60 17.33 -6.93
C LEU A 155 11.11 17.72 -5.55
N VAL A 156 12.04 18.00 -4.64
CA VAL A 156 11.76 18.53 -3.31
C VAL A 156 12.27 19.95 -3.25
N GLU A 157 11.38 20.89 -2.99
CA GLU A 157 11.76 22.26 -2.68
C GLU A 157 11.92 22.40 -1.17
N LEU A 158 13.15 22.69 -0.76
CA LEU A 158 13.48 22.87 0.64
C LEU A 158 13.55 24.35 0.95
N HIS A 159 12.79 24.77 1.96
CA HIS A 159 12.59 26.17 2.28
C HIS A 159 12.99 26.48 3.73
N ARG A 160 13.68 27.60 3.93
CA ARG A 160 13.99 28.20 5.23
C ARG A 160 13.62 29.67 5.26
N GLU A 161 13.27 30.16 6.44
CA GLU A 161 12.88 31.56 6.62
C GLU A 161 14.08 32.50 6.58
N ASP A 162 15.22 32.06 7.12
CA ASP A 162 16.47 32.81 7.14
C ASP A 162 17.68 31.94 6.83
N VAL A 163 18.66 32.48 6.09
CA VAL A 163 19.89 31.80 5.68
C VAL A 163 20.82 31.41 6.84
N SER A 164 20.57 31.93 8.04
CA SER A 164 21.24 31.48 9.27
C SER A 164 20.71 30.14 9.80
N GLU A 165 19.49 29.74 9.39
CA GLU A 165 18.89 28.45 9.77
C GLU A 165 19.69 27.30 9.14
N LYS A 166 20.14 26.36 9.98
CA LYS A 166 20.81 25.13 9.54
C LYS A 166 19.77 24.06 9.22
N TRP A 167 19.90 23.40 8.08
CA TRP A 167 18.93 22.41 7.61
C TRP A 167 19.02 21.08 8.37
N GLY A 168 20.07 20.86 9.17
CA GLY A 168 20.25 19.63 9.94
C GLY A 168 20.45 18.37 9.09
N ILE A 169 20.95 18.51 7.85
CA ILE A 169 21.20 17.41 6.92
C ILE A 169 22.68 17.00 6.99
N GLN A 170 22.94 15.71 7.22
CA GLN A 170 24.29 15.13 7.12
C GLN A 170 24.43 14.38 5.79
N TRP A 171 25.57 14.59 5.13
CA TRP A 171 25.89 13.96 3.84
C TRP A 171 26.90 12.83 4.01
N ASP A 172 26.85 11.86 3.11
CA ASP A 172 27.95 10.90 2.92
C ASP A 172 29.13 11.59 2.20
N GLU A 173 30.28 11.71 2.87
CA GLU A 173 31.48 12.31 2.30
C GLU A 173 32.22 11.39 1.32
N GLU A 174 32.17 10.08 1.53
CA GLU A 174 32.90 9.12 0.70
C GLU A 174 32.23 9.00 -0.68
N ALA A 175 30.89 8.97 -0.71
CA ALA A 175 30.11 9.01 -1.94
C ALA A 175 30.37 10.30 -2.75
N TYR A 176 30.47 11.45 -2.07
CA TYR A 176 30.74 12.76 -2.69
C TYR A 176 32.13 12.85 -3.32
N ARG A 177 33.18 12.32 -2.67
CA ARG A 177 34.55 12.42 -3.20
C ARG A 177 34.73 11.65 -4.52
N GLY A 178 33.88 10.66 -4.80
CA GLY A 178 33.93 9.85 -6.01
C GLY A 178 32.98 10.27 -7.14
N ARG A 179 31.92 11.06 -6.87
CA ARG A 179 30.85 11.41 -7.84
C ARG A 179 30.21 12.76 -7.50
N ARG A 180 29.62 13.47 -8.48
CA ARG A 180 28.88 14.75 -8.28
C ARG A 180 27.54 14.59 -7.52
N GLU A 181 27.33 13.48 -6.85
CA GLU A 181 26.08 13.08 -6.19
C GLU A 181 26.26 13.20 -4.68
N LEU A 182 25.24 13.71 -3.98
CA LEU A 182 25.21 13.70 -2.51
C LEU A 182 24.25 12.62 -2.03
N VAL A 183 24.62 11.83 -1.02
CA VAL A 183 23.69 10.88 -0.37
C VAL A 183 23.30 11.43 0.99
N ILE A 184 22.00 11.50 1.29
CA ILE A 184 21.48 11.93 2.59
C ILE A 184 21.76 10.82 3.60
N ARG A 185 22.61 11.09 4.59
CA ARG A 185 22.98 10.12 5.64
C ARG A 185 22.02 10.18 6.83
N SER A 186 21.66 11.38 7.26
CA SER A 186 20.75 11.61 8.38
C SER A 186 20.12 13.01 8.28
N VAL A 187 18.96 13.17 8.91
CA VAL A 187 18.30 14.47 9.09
C VAL A 187 18.03 14.65 10.59
N SER A 188 18.34 15.83 11.13
CA SER A 188 18.11 16.14 12.54
C SER A 188 16.61 16.30 12.82
N ALA A 189 16.06 15.54 13.76
CA ALA A 189 14.63 15.47 14.07
C ALA A 189 13.93 16.83 14.32
N GLY A 190 14.66 17.84 14.79
CA GLY A 190 14.11 19.18 15.03
C GLY A 190 14.26 20.18 13.88
N SER A 191 14.78 19.79 12.71
CA SER A 191 14.96 20.71 11.58
C SER A 191 13.71 20.76 10.69
N LYS A 192 13.47 21.92 10.05
CA LYS A 192 12.39 22.06 9.04
C LYS A 192 12.55 21.06 7.88
N ALA A 193 13.78 20.64 7.59
CA ALA A 193 14.07 19.64 6.57
C ALA A 193 13.69 18.20 7.00
N ALA A 194 13.52 17.91 8.30
CA ALA A 194 13.13 16.59 8.78
C ALA A 194 11.77 16.17 8.22
N LEU A 195 10.80 17.09 8.19
CA LEU A 195 9.48 16.82 7.60
C LEU A 195 9.56 16.59 6.09
N GLN A 196 10.47 17.29 5.41
CA GLN A 196 10.58 17.25 3.93
C GLN A 196 11.45 16.10 3.40
N LEU A 197 12.43 15.62 4.18
CA LEU A 197 13.47 14.69 3.71
C LEU A 197 13.61 13.39 4.50
N SER A 198 12.89 13.22 5.61
CA SER A 198 13.05 12.04 6.47
C SER A 198 12.74 10.72 5.76
N GLY A 199 11.79 10.70 4.82
CA GLY A 199 11.51 9.56 3.94
C GLY A 199 12.57 9.27 2.88
N HIS A 200 13.57 10.15 2.74
CA HIS A 200 14.58 10.10 1.69
C HIS A 200 16.01 9.84 2.20
N ILE A 201 16.15 9.34 3.43
CA ILE A 201 17.47 8.90 3.94
C ILE A 201 18.01 7.75 3.07
N GLY A 202 19.25 7.87 2.61
CA GLY A 202 19.89 6.94 1.68
C GLY A 202 19.62 7.23 0.20
N TRP A 203 18.74 8.19 -0.11
CA TRP A 203 18.49 8.60 -1.49
C TRP A 203 19.64 9.46 -2.01
N LYS A 204 19.88 9.36 -3.31
CA LYS A 204 20.85 10.17 -4.03
C LYS A 204 20.22 11.50 -4.39
N CYS A 205 20.83 12.59 -3.97
CA CYS A 205 20.49 13.91 -4.45
C CYS A 205 21.31 14.23 -5.71
N VAL A 206 20.59 14.55 -6.78
CA VAL A 206 21.10 15.09 -8.03
C VAL A 206 20.58 16.51 -8.20
N ARG A 207 21.29 17.30 -9.00
CA ARG A 207 20.94 18.70 -9.23
C ARG A 207 19.84 18.79 -10.30
N VAL A 208 18.81 19.59 -10.06
CA VAL A 208 17.68 19.77 -10.99
C VAL A 208 18.09 20.46 -12.30
N ASN A 209 19.16 21.28 -12.27
CA ASN A 209 19.69 21.97 -13.44
C ASN A 209 21.22 21.83 -13.52
N ASP A 210 21.70 21.07 -14.50
CA ASP A 210 23.14 20.84 -14.74
C ASP A 210 23.81 21.99 -15.52
N SER A 211 23.06 23.00 -15.97
CA SER A 211 23.48 23.84 -17.10
C SER A 211 24.31 25.09 -16.79
N THR A 212 24.38 25.63 -15.55
CA THR A 212 25.05 26.95 -15.38
C THR A 212 25.72 27.27 -14.04
N SER A 213 25.59 26.45 -13.00
CA SER A 213 26.11 26.80 -11.68
C SER A 213 27.39 26.06 -11.32
N ARG A 214 28.52 26.78 -11.20
CA ARG A 214 29.79 26.25 -10.64
C ARG A 214 29.77 26.05 -9.12
N ILE A 215 28.68 26.42 -8.45
CA ILE A 215 28.57 26.37 -6.99
C ILE A 215 28.29 24.94 -6.56
N ASP A 216 29.05 24.45 -5.58
CA ASP A 216 28.86 23.15 -4.96
C ASP A 216 27.47 23.04 -4.31
N MET A 217 26.83 21.87 -4.37
CA MET A 217 25.48 21.66 -3.82
C MET A 217 25.43 21.94 -2.30
N ARG A 218 26.47 21.62 -1.52
CA ARG A 218 26.54 21.98 -0.09
C ARG A 218 26.58 23.50 0.08
N GLN A 219 27.32 24.20 -0.77
CA GLN A 219 27.42 25.65 -0.73
C GLN A 219 26.10 26.33 -1.12
N GLU A 220 25.40 25.79 -2.11
CA GLU A 220 24.07 26.26 -2.53
C GLU A 220 23.05 26.16 -1.38
N MET A 221 23.04 25.02 -0.68
CA MET A 221 22.20 24.77 0.51
C MET A 221 22.52 25.72 1.67
N CYS A 222 23.79 26.10 1.84
CA CYS A 222 24.19 27.07 2.87
C CYS A 222 23.86 28.52 2.51
N GLN A 223 23.75 28.88 1.22
CA GLN A 223 23.64 30.28 0.78
C GLN A 223 22.22 30.68 0.34
N ARG A 224 21.36 29.73 -0.02
CA ARG A 224 20.01 30.04 -0.54
C ARG A 224 18.91 29.82 0.48
N ARG A 225 17.82 30.59 0.37
CA ARG A 225 16.62 30.39 1.19
C ARG A 225 15.74 29.24 0.70
N SER A 226 15.72 29.02 -0.61
CA SER A 226 15.10 27.87 -1.25
C SER A 226 16.12 27.14 -2.14
N VAL A 227 16.11 25.81 -2.09
CA VAL A 227 16.86 24.95 -3.00
C VAL A 227 15.95 23.82 -3.47
N GLU A 228 15.86 23.67 -4.79
CA GLU A 228 15.20 22.54 -5.42
C GLU A 228 16.20 21.38 -5.56
N MET A 229 15.82 20.21 -5.07
CA MET A 229 16.62 19.00 -5.11
C MET A 229 15.89 17.92 -5.89
N ALA A 230 16.62 17.21 -6.75
CA ALA A 230 16.14 16.01 -7.40
C ALA A 230 16.64 14.79 -6.62
N LEU A 231 15.74 13.95 -6.10
CA LEU A 231 16.09 12.77 -5.32
C LEU A 231 15.87 11.50 -6.15
N LEU A 232 16.90 10.69 -6.30
CA LEU A 232 16.86 9.36 -6.91
C LEU A 232 16.95 8.28 -5.84
N PRO A 233 16.23 7.16 -5.99
CA PRO A 233 16.27 6.07 -5.01
C PRO A 233 17.65 5.37 -4.98
N PRO A 234 17.98 4.65 -3.89
CA PRO A 234 19.20 3.86 -3.79
C PRO A 234 19.37 2.85 -4.94
N GLU A 235 20.62 2.59 -5.36
CA GLU A 235 20.94 1.67 -6.48
C GLU A 235 20.41 0.25 -6.29
N SER A 236 20.36 -0.25 -5.04
CA SER A 236 19.77 -1.55 -4.70
C SER A 236 18.27 -1.66 -4.97
N ILE A 237 17.61 -0.54 -5.27
CA ILE A 237 16.17 -0.39 -5.41
C ILE A 237 15.81 0.07 -6.82
N ALA A 238 16.67 0.87 -7.46
CA ALA A 238 16.54 1.30 -8.86
C ALA A 238 16.50 0.15 -9.88
N SER A 239 16.81 -1.08 -9.47
CA SER A 239 16.76 -2.29 -10.30
C SER A 239 15.42 -3.04 -10.26
N SER A 240 14.32 -2.40 -9.83
CA SER A 240 13.00 -3.05 -9.82
C SER A 240 12.57 -3.43 -11.24
N SER A 241 12.10 -4.67 -11.42
CA SER A 241 11.74 -5.22 -12.73
C SER A 241 10.38 -4.76 -13.25
N SER A 242 9.51 -4.24 -12.38
CA SER A 242 8.16 -3.75 -12.74
C SER A 242 7.62 -2.70 -11.76
N ASP A 243 6.58 -1.97 -12.18
CA ASP A 243 5.93 -0.95 -11.35
C ASP A 243 5.35 -1.53 -10.06
N LEU A 244 4.81 -2.75 -10.12
CA LEU A 244 4.30 -3.44 -8.94
C LEU A 244 5.42 -3.77 -7.94
N ASP A 245 6.55 -4.30 -8.40
CA ASP A 245 7.71 -4.59 -7.52
C ASP A 245 8.21 -3.31 -6.85
N TRP A 246 8.26 -2.21 -7.62
CA TRP A 246 8.55 -0.90 -7.07
C TRP A 246 7.55 -0.49 -5.99
N LEU A 247 6.25 -0.55 -6.25
CA LEU A 247 5.23 -0.13 -5.28
C LEU A 247 5.27 -0.97 -4.00
N VAL A 248 5.52 -2.28 -4.10
CA VAL A 248 5.71 -3.15 -2.93
C VAL A 248 6.93 -2.72 -2.13
N LYS A 249 8.08 -2.48 -2.79
CA LYS A 249 9.29 -1.99 -2.11
C LYS A 249 9.06 -0.62 -1.49
N ALA A 250 8.51 0.32 -2.24
CA ALA A 250 8.21 1.67 -1.80
C ALA A 250 7.31 1.67 -0.56
N THR A 251 6.34 0.75 -0.49
CA THR A 251 5.39 0.68 0.62
C THR A 251 5.90 -0.12 1.83
N TYR A 252 6.71 -1.17 1.62
CA TYR A 252 7.04 -2.14 2.69
C TYR A 252 8.54 -2.37 2.91
N CYS A 253 9.44 -1.69 2.20
CA CYS A 253 10.87 -1.73 2.44
C CYS A 253 11.26 -0.68 3.50
N PRO A 254 11.83 -1.06 4.66
CA PRO A 254 12.25 -0.13 5.74
C PRO A 254 13.22 0.98 5.31
N GLN A 255 13.83 0.86 4.14
CA GLN A 255 14.75 1.84 3.56
C GLN A 255 14.00 2.95 2.80
N LEU A 256 12.79 2.69 2.33
CA LEU A 256 11.98 3.63 1.53
C LEU A 256 10.78 4.16 2.29
N ASN A 257 10.11 3.30 3.06
CA ASN A 257 8.80 3.59 3.65
C ASN A 257 8.88 4.24 5.04
N ARG A 258 9.84 5.16 5.23
CA ARG A 258 10.01 5.86 6.50
C ARG A 258 9.05 7.03 6.57
N GLU A 259 8.04 6.89 7.43
CA GLU A 259 7.07 7.93 7.73
C GLU A 259 7.49 8.64 9.02
N VAL A 260 7.60 9.97 9.00
CA VAL A 260 7.84 10.76 10.22
C VAL A 260 6.54 11.32 10.74
N ILE A 261 6.27 11.04 12.01
CA ILE A 261 5.11 11.51 12.76
C ILE A 261 5.61 12.55 13.75
N SER A 262 5.16 13.80 13.63
CA SER A 262 5.67 14.94 14.41
C SER A 262 5.07 15.08 15.81
N ASP A 263 3.93 14.44 16.05
CA ASP A 263 3.09 14.57 17.25
C ASP A 263 2.95 13.23 17.99
N TYR A 264 4.06 12.50 18.13
CA TYR A 264 4.09 11.21 18.79
C TYR A 264 4.36 11.34 20.28
N HIS A 265 3.46 10.80 21.11
CA HIS A 265 3.71 10.63 22.53
C HIS A 265 4.51 9.34 22.79
N CYS A 266 5.74 9.46 23.30
CA CYS A 266 6.53 8.31 23.65
C CYS A 266 6.27 7.86 25.09
N ASP A 267 5.70 6.67 25.26
CA ASP A 267 5.44 6.08 26.58
C ASP A 267 6.70 5.79 27.40
N GLU A 268 7.86 5.61 26.76
CA GLU A 268 9.12 5.31 27.46
C GLU A 268 9.75 6.57 28.06
N CYS A 269 9.89 7.64 27.27
CA CYS A 269 10.47 8.90 27.76
C CYS A 269 9.46 9.92 28.27
N LYS A 270 8.15 9.59 28.25
CA LYS A 270 7.04 10.43 28.73
C LYS A 270 7.06 11.83 28.14
N ALA A 271 7.39 11.94 26.86
CA ALA A 271 7.51 13.21 26.16
C ALA A 271 6.86 13.13 24.78
N ASP A 272 6.28 14.26 24.37
CA ASP A 272 5.83 14.47 23.00
C ASP A 272 7.05 14.78 22.14
N THR A 273 7.20 14.05 21.04
CA THR A 273 8.35 14.14 20.16
C THR A 273 7.99 13.64 18.76
N SER A 274 8.94 13.71 17.83
CA SER A 274 8.80 13.05 16.55
C SER A 274 9.20 11.58 16.65
N CYS A 275 8.63 10.75 15.78
CA CYS A 275 9.08 9.39 15.61
C CYS A 275 9.15 9.00 14.14
N THR A 276 9.96 8.00 13.85
CA THR A 276 10.01 7.34 12.54
C THR A 276 9.24 6.03 12.61
N ARG A 277 8.19 5.89 11.80
CA ARG A 277 7.45 4.64 11.59
C ARG A 277 7.91 3.95 10.30
N THR A 278 8.09 2.64 10.37
CA THR A 278 8.32 1.77 9.21
C THR A 278 7.43 0.53 9.31
N THR A 279 6.89 0.08 8.19
CA THR A 279 6.05 -1.13 8.12
C THR A 279 6.71 -2.19 7.24
N GLU A 280 6.90 -3.40 7.73
CA GLU A 280 7.52 -4.48 6.94
C GLU A 280 6.66 -5.75 6.92
N ILE A 281 6.77 -6.54 5.85
CA ILE A 281 6.14 -7.86 5.75
C ILE A 281 7.08 -8.87 6.42
N VAL A 282 6.61 -9.55 7.46
CA VAL A 282 7.44 -10.41 8.33
C VAL A 282 7.05 -11.89 8.31
N SER A 283 6.05 -12.25 7.51
CA SER A 283 5.70 -13.64 7.24
C SER A 283 6.01 -14.02 5.79
N SER A 284 5.91 -15.31 5.49
CA SER A 284 5.72 -15.76 4.12
C SER A 284 4.45 -15.15 3.52
N MET A 285 4.44 -15.01 2.19
CA MET A 285 3.25 -14.59 1.47
C MET A 285 2.13 -15.63 1.61
N PRO A 286 0.86 -15.19 1.63
CA PRO A 286 -0.29 -16.08 1.76
C PRO A 286 -0.49 -16.89 0.47
N SER A 287 -1.27 -17.98 0.54
CA SER A 287 -1.63 -18.77 -0.64
C SER A 287 -2.46 -17.98 -1.66
N CYS A 288 -3.18 -16.97 -1.19
CA CYS A 288 -3.95 -16.04 -1.99
C CYS A 288 -3.58 -14.61 -1.57
N LEU A 289 -2.79 -13.91 -2.38
CA LEU A 289 -2.43 -12.52 -2.12
C LEU A 289 -3.41 -11.59 -2.84
N ILE A 290 -4.09 -10.74 -2.07
CA ILE A 290 -4.90 -9.65 -2.61
C ILE A 290 -4.08 -8.37 -2.53
N VAL A 291 -3.96 -7.68 -3.66
CA VAL A 291 -3.26 -6.41 -3.77
C VAL A 291 -4.27 -5.31 -4.08
N HIS A 292 -4.32 -4.31 -3.23
CA HIS A 292 -5.08 -3.09 -3.46
C HIS A 292 -4.13 -1.95 -3.80
N ILE A 293 -4.32 -1.36 -4.97
CA ILE A 293 -3.60 -0.15 -5.37
C ILE A 293 -4.44 1.05 -4.94
N TRP A 294 -3.94 1.79 -3.95
CA TRP A 294 -4.58 2.98 -3.43
C TRP A 294 -4.35 4.14 -4.41
N ARG A 295 -5.44 4.56 -5.07
CA ARG A 295 -5.45 5.57 -6.15
C ARG A 295 -6.08 6.90 -5.74
N ASP A 296 -6.45 7.06 -4.47
CA ASP A 296 -7.12 8.27 -4.02
C ASP A 296 -6.10 9.30 -3.57
N MET A 297 -6.09 10.46 -4.24
CA MET A 297 -5.42 11.64 -3.73
C MET A 297 -6.36 12.30 -2.71
N TYR A 298 -5.99 12.23 -1.42
CA TYR A 298 -6.77 12.68 -0.26
C TYR A 298 -7.35 14.10 -0.31
N PHE A 299 -6.96 14.95 -1.27
CA PHE A 299 -7.32 16.37 -1.31
C PHE A 299 -8.17 16.82 -2.50
N THR A 300 -8.40 16.00 -3.52
CA THR A 300 -9.08 16.48 -4.75
C THR A 300 -10.33 15.70 -5.11
N GLY A 301 -10.54 14.51 -4.54
CA GLY A 301 -11.57 13.58 -5.03
C GLY A 301 -11.33 13.12 -6.48
N ILE A 302 -10.14 13.40 -7.02
CA ILE A 302 -9.71 12.97 -8.35
C ILE A 302 -9.00 11.62 -8.18
N LYS A 303 -9.51 10.61 -8.88
CA LYS A 303 -8.91 9.29 -8.95
C LYS A 303 -7.60 9.38 -9.75
N ASP A 304 -6.53 8.85 -9.18
CA ASP A 304 -5.27 8.66 -9.90
C ASP A 304 -5.43 7.55 -10.95
N THR A 305 -5.34 7.95 -12.23
CA THR A 305 -5.46 7.06 -13.39
C THR A 305 -4.12 6.50 -13.86
N THR A 306 -3.04 6.71 -13.10
CA THR A 306 -1.69 6.23 -13.44
C THR A 306 -1.71 4.73 -13.72
N TYR A 307 -1.23 4.35 -14.90
CA TYR A 307 -1.10 2.95 -15.26
C TYR A 307 0.01 2.32 -14.40
N VAL A 308 -0.28 1.17 -13.81
CA VAL A 308 0.69 0.38 -13.04
C VAL A 308 0.83 -0.94 -13.74
N SER A 309 2.02 -1.21 -14.30
CA SER A 309 2.30 -2.49 -14.94
C SER A 309 2.43 -3.62 -13.92
N PHE A 310 1.69 -4.70 -14.17
CA PHE A 310 1.81 -5.97 -13.44
C PHE A 310 2.72 -6.97 -14.18
N ASP A 311 3.21 -6.62 -15.37
CA ASP A 311 4.04 -7.49 -16.19
C ASP A 311 5.43 -7.67 -15.56
N ARG A 312 6.02 -8.84 -15.80
CA ARG A 312 7.43 -9.15 -15.50
C ARG A 312 8.27 -9.06 -16.75
#